data_AF-A0A2A4YFM8-F1
#
_entry.id   AF-A0A2A4YFM8-F1
#
_cell.length_a   1.000
_cell.length_b   1.000
_cell.length_c   1.000
_cell.angle_alpha   90.00
_cell.angle_beta   90.00
_cell.angle_gamma   90.00
#
_symmetry.space_group_name_H-M   'P 1'
#
loop_
_entity.id
_entity.type
_entity.pdbx_description
1 polymer ?
#
loop_
_entity_poly.entity_id
_entity_poly.type
_entity_poly.pdbx_seq_one_letter_code
_entity_poly.pdbx_strand_id
1 'polypeptide(L)'
;MFGRNDYYHRIYGTPFFAVCWKNWQEHHWQFDGTYQLGYEWSKLQGVGRKVRIFAQYHHGYSEGQFFKLTTDYFSIRFSYGF
;
A
#
# COMPACT_ATOMS: atom_id res chain seq x y z
N MET A 1 -0.11 7.55 18.18
CA MET A 1 0.47 7.41 16.82
C MET A 1 1.85 6.78 16.93
N PHE A 2 2.09 5.61 16.31
CA PHE A 2 3.33 4.83 16.38
C PHE A 2 4.46 5.39 15.49
N GLY A 3 4.65 6.71 15.46
CA GLY A 3 5.64 7.36 14.61
C GLY A 3 6.88 7.80 15.37
N ARG A 4 8.07 7.54 14.82
CA ARG A 4 9.36 7.98 15.38
C ARG A 4 9.72 9.33 14.78
N ASN A 5 9.97 10.32 15.64
CA ASN A 5 10.37 11.68 15.28
C ASN A 5 11.88 11.83 15.45
N ASP A 6 12.60 12.13 14.36
CA ASP A 6 13.99 12.61 14.45
C ASP A 6 14.00 14.15 14.44
N TYR A 7 14.18 14.73 15.62
CA TYR A 7 14.14 16.18 15.84
C TYR A 7 15.22 16.95 15.07
N TYR A 8 16.35 16.32 14.76
CA TYR A 8 17.47 16.95 14.06
C TYR A 8 17.21 17.18 12.56
N HIS A 9 16.51 16.24 11.91
CA HIS A 9 16.23 16.29 10.46
C HIS A 9 14.76 16.51 10.11
N ARG A 10 13.87 16.60 11.12
CA ARG A 10 12.43 16.74 10.97
C ARG A 10 11.83 15.67 10.05
N ILE A 11 12.33 14.43 10.15
CA ILE A 11 11.81 13.27 9.41
C ILE A 11 10.86 12.52 10.33
N TYR A 12 9.65 12.27 9.84
CA TYR A 12 8.63 11.49 10.52
C TYR A 12 8.44 10.16 9.80
N GLY A 13 8.68 9.09 10.54
CA GLY A 13 8.37 7.73 10.12
C GLY A 13 7.00 7.31 10.60
N THR A 14 6.13 6.81 9.72
CA THR A 14 4.82 6.27 10.08
C THR A 14 4.61 4.89 9.47
N PRO A 15 4.26 3.88 10.28
CA PRO A 15 3.72 2.65 9.72
C PRO A 15 2.34 2.94 9.11
N PHE A 16 2.06 2.32 7.97
CA PHE A 16 0.74 2.38 7.34
C PHE A 16 0.26 0.97 6.99
N PHE A 17 -1.05 0.80 7.09
CA PHE A 17 -1.75 -0.40 6.68
C PHE A 17 -2.92 0.05 5.81
N ALA A 18 -3.01 -0.50 4.60
CA ALA A 18 -4.06 -0.20 3.65
C ALA A 18 -4.66 -1.51 3.13
N VAL A 19 -5.99 -1.53 3.05
CA VAL A 19 -6.75 -2.67 2.56
C VAL A 19 -7.68 -2.16 1.47
N CYS A 20 -7.70 -2.85 0.34
CA CYS A 20 -8.60 -2.59 -0.75
C CYS A 20 -9.37 -3.87 -1.03
N TRP A 21 -10.69 -3.83 -0.86
CA TRP A 21 -11.58 -4.92 -1.24
C TRP A 21 -12.41 -4.47 -2.43
N LYS A 22 -12.51 -5.32 -3.45
CA LYS A 22 -13.39 -5.04 -4.59
C LYS A 22 -14.82 -5.50 -4.31
N ASN A 23 -15.75 -4.93 -5.04
CA ASN A 23 -17.18 -5.19 -4.84
C ASN A 23 -17.50 -6.67 -5.11
N TRP A 24 -18.03 -7.34 -4.10
CA TRP A 24 -18.22 -8.79 -4.10
C TRP A 24 -19.27 -9.25 -5.12
N GLN A 25 -20.24 -8.36 -5.42
CA GLN A 25 -21.34 -8.64 -6.32
C GLN A 25 -20.90 -8.66 -7.79
N GLU A 26 -19.83 -7.95 -8.14
CA GLU A 26 -19.27 -7.92 -9.50
C GLU A 26 -18.41 -9.16 -9.81
N HIS A 27 -17.92 -9.85 -8.78
CA HIS A 27 -17.04 -11.01 -8.88
C HIS A 27 -17.71 -12.34 -8.49
N HIS A 28 -19.01 -12.51 -8.74
CA HIS A 28 -19.73 -13.76 -8.42
C HIS A 28 -19.53 -14.23 -6.96
N TRP A 29 -19.45 -13.31 -6.00
CA TRP A 29 -19.19 -13.59 -4.58
C TRP A 29 -17.78 -14.16 -4.27
N GLN A 30 -16.84 -14.04 -5.20
CA GLN A 30 -15.45 -14.40 -4.96
C GLN A 30 -14.67 -13.24 -4.35
N PHE A 31 -13.89 -13.56 -3.32
CA PHE A 31 -13.16 -12.57 -2.54
C PHE A 31 -11.96 -12.03 -3.35
N ASP A 32 -11.94 -10.73 -3.61
CA ASP A 32 -10.81 -10.01 -4.20
C ASP A 32 -10.34 -8.94 -3.21
N GLY A 33 -9.12 -9.12 -2.70
CA GLY A 33 -8.53 -8.28 -1.68
C GLY A 33 -7.06 -7.99 -1.96
N THR A 34 -6.71 -6.72 -1.85
CA THR A 34 -5.33 -6.24 -1.85
C THR A 34 -4.98 -5.68 -0.48
N TYR A 35 -3.93 -6.20 0.12
CA TYR A 35 -3.44 -5.81 1.42
C TYR A 35 -2.06 -5.20 1.28
N GLN A 36 -1.84 -4.06 1.91
CA GLN A 36 -0.58 -3.34 1.89
C GLN A 36 -0.18 -2.99 3.30
N LEU A 37 1.06 -3.32 3.67
CA LEU A 37 1.64 -2.99 4.96
C LEU A 37 3.04 -2.43 4.73
N GLY A 38 3.33 -1.28 5.32
CA GLY A 38 4.64 -0.69 5.14
C GLY A 38 4.93 0.46 6.06
N TYR A 39 6.00 1.16 5.71
CA TYR A 39 6.53 2.28 6.45
C TYR A 39 6.77 3.44 5.48
N GLU A 40 6.26 4.61 5.86
CA GLU A 40 6.45 5.86 5.14
C GLU A 40 7.38 6.76 5.94
N TRP A 41 8.37 7.35 5.27
CA TRP A 41 9.18 8.45 5.81
C TRP A 41 8.85 9.73 5.05
N SER A 42 8.47 10.77 5.79
CA SER A 42 8.15 12.09 5.25
C SER A 42 8.83 13.19 6.06
N LYS A 43 9.17 14.32 5.43
CA LYS A 43 9.61 15.51 6.19
C LYS A 43 8.39 16.22 6.78
N LEU A 44 8.47 16.64 8.04
CA LEU A 44 7.37 17.29 8.79
C LEU A 44 6.97 18.68 8.24
N GLN A 45 7.81 19.32 7.44
CA GLN A 45 7.57 20.67 6.93
C GLN A 45 7.43 20.68 5.40
N GLY A 46 6.20 20.89 4.93
CA GLY A 46 5.85 21.11 3.52
C GLY A 46 5.29 19.90 2.78
N VAL A 47 4.80 20.15 1.56
CA VAL A 47 4.50 19.10 0.56
C VAL A 47 5.86 18.60 0.05
N GLY A 48 6.44 17.65 0.77
CA GLY A 48 7.74 17.06 0.46
C GLY A 48 7.60 15.65 -0.13
N ARG A 49 8.65 15.22 -0.84
CA ARG A 49 8.74 13.83 -1.33
C ARG A 49 8.79 12.87 -0.15
N LYS A 50 7.99 11.81 -0.24
CA LYS A 50 7.84 10.71 0.71
C LYS A 50 8.56 9.49 0.18
N VAL A 51 9.29 8.81 1.05
CA VAL A 51 9.84 7.49 0.76
C VAL A 51 8.93 6.46 1.41
N ARG A 52 8.47 5.47 0.65
CA ARG A 52 7.64 4.37 1.16
C ARG A 52 8.29 3.04 0.82
N ILE A 53 8.38 2.17 1.82
CA ILE A 53 8.70 0.75 1.62
C ILE A 53 7.54 -0.05 2.16
N PHE A 54 7.00 -0.94 1.34
CA PHE A 54 5.82 -1.71 1.72
C PHE A 54 5.77 -3.07 1.03
N ALA A 55 5.23 -4.04 1.76
CA ALA A 55 4.83 -5.31 1.20
C ALA A 55 3.36 -5.19 0.76
N GLN A 56 3.06 -5.73 -0.41
CA GLN A 56 1.71 -5.84 -0.94
C GLN A 56 1.43 -7.31 -1.23
N TYR A 57 0.33 -7.79 -0.67
CA TYR A 57 -0.24 -9.09 -0.98
C TYR A 57 -1.57 -8.87 -1.71
N HIS A 58 -1.70 -9.47 -2.88
CA HIS A 58 -2.92 -9.44 -3.67
C HIS A 58 -3.43 -10.87 -3.83
N HIS A 59 -4.71 -11.05 -3.52
CA HIS A 59 -5.41 -12.31 -3.68
C HIS A 59 -6.76 -12.05 -4.34
N GLY A 60 -6.99 -12.61 -5.52
CA GLY A 60 -8.22 -12.31 -6.26
C GLY A 60 -8.01 -12.35 -7.77
N TYR A 61 -8.65 -11.42 -8.47
CA TYR A 61 -8.67 -11.38 -9.92
C TYR A 61 -7.70 -10.36 -10.48
N SER A 62 -7.10 -10.75 -11.62
CA SER A 62 -6.16 -9.92 -12.36
C SER A 62 -6.77 -8.56 -12.70
N GLU A 63 -5.99 -7.50 -12.57
CA GLU A 63 -6.43 -6.16 -12.94
C GLU A 63 -6.37 -5.98 -14.48
N GLY A 64 -7.32 -5.26 -15.07
CA GLY A 64 -7.30 -4.90 -16.50
C GLY A 64 -7.95 -5.94 -17.43
N GLN A 65 -7.34 -6.19 -18.60
CA GLN A 65 -7.93 -7.03 -19.66
C GLN A 65 -8.12 -8.50 -19.25
N PHE A 66 -7.42 -8.96 -18.21
CA PHE A 66 -7.47 -10.33 -17.70
C PHE A 66 -8.34 -10.51 -16.45
N PHE A 67 -9.34 -9.63 -16.26
CA PHE A 67 -10.24 -9.61 -15.10
C PHE A 67 -10.96 -10.92 -14.76
N LYS A 68 -10.99 -11.88 -15.68
CA LYS A 68 -11.59 -13.20 -15.48
C LYS A 68 -10.63 -14.24 -14.90
N LEU A 69 -9.33 -13.95 -14.84
CA LEU A 69 -8.31 -14.87 -14.32
C LEU A 69 -7.96 -14.51 -12.88
N THR A 70 -7.87 -15.51 -12.03
CA THR A 70 -7.34 -15.35 -10.67
C THR A 70 -5.84 -15.11 -10.74
N THR A 71 -5.34 -14.11 -10.03
CA THR A 71 -3.92 -13.78 -9.93
C THR A 71 -3.58 -13.52 -8.47
N ASP A 72 -2.71 -14.35 -7.92
CA ASP A 72 -2.19 -14.17 -6.57
C ASP A 72 -0.73 -13.76 -6.65
N TYR A 73 -0.38 -12.67 -6.00
CA TYR A 73 1.00 -12.22 -5.96
C TYR A 73 1.36 -11.56 -4.64
N PHE A 74 2.62 -11.74 -4.28
CA PHE A 74 3.27 -11.00 -3.22
C PHE A 74 4.34 -10.13 -3.84
N SER A 75 4.35 -8.84 -3.50
CA SER A 75 5.33 -7.88 -4.02
C SER A 75 5.90 -7.01 -2.89
N ILE A 76 7.19 -6.74 -2.98
CA ILE A 76 7.84 -5.72 -2.16
C ILE A 76 8.00 -4.50 -3.04
N ARG A 77 7.46 -3.38 -2.60
CA ARG A 77 7.46 -2.13 -3.35
C ARG A 77 8.24 -1.06 -2.62
N PHE A 78 9.02 -0.32 -3.40
CA PHE A 78 9.69 0.91 -3.01
C PHE A 78 9.10 2.05 -3.83
N SER A 79 8.74 3.14 -3.18
CA SER A 79 8.22 4.34 -3.84
C SER A 79 8.88 5.59 -3.29
N TYR A 80 9.19 6.52 -4.17
CA TYR A 80 9.69 7.85 -3.83
C TYR A 80 8.92 8.88 -4.66
N GLY A 81 8.11 9.70 -4.00
CA GLY A 81 7.19 10.58 -4.69
C GLY A 81 6.30 11.37 -3.74
N PHE A 82 5.22 11.96 -4.25
CA PHE A 82 4.21 12.64 -3.43
C PHE A 82 3.09 11.67 -3.03
#